data_AF-A0A161MRV7-F1
#
_entry.id   AF-A0A161MRV7-F1
#
_cell.length_a   1.000
_cell.length_b   1.000
_cell.length_c   1.000
_cell.angle_alpha   90.00
_cell.angle_beta   90.00
_cell.angle_gamma   90.00
#
_symmetry.space_group_name_H-M   'P 1'
#
loop_
_entity.id
_entity.type
_entity.pdbx_description
1 polymer ?
#
loop_
_entity_poly.entity_id
_entity_poly.type
_entity_poly.pdbx_seq_one_letter_code
_entity_poly.pdbx_strand_id
1 'polypeptide(L)'
;MDSTRDAVYNEEEGTLKMYLRGRPVILYAPSDLASNYDVTKVAAPPQQRLKLEWVYGYRGRDCRSNLYLLPTGEMLYFVAAVVVLYNVEEQNQRHYLGHTDDVKCMSIHPNKMLVATGQVAGHDSREGRPHVRVWNSVSLATLAVIGLGDFQGSICCLSFSKADGGSLLCVVDEANDHNISVWDWQ
;
A
#
# COMPACT_ATOMS: atom_id res chain seq x y z
N MET A 1 11.14 -18.10 20.24
CA MET A 1 10.26 -18.25 19.07
C MET A 1 9.12 -19.13 19.51
N ASP A 2 7.96 -18.56 19.83
CA ASP A 2 6.77 -19.37 20.10
C ASP A 2 6.38 -20.04 18.78
N SER A 3 6.58 -21.35 18.71
CA SER A 3 6.11 -22.16 17.59
C SER A 3 4.60 -21.96 17.45
N THR A 4 4.13 -21.61 16.24
CA THR A 4 2.71 -21.67 15.91
C THR A 4 2.19 -23.06 16.29
N ARG A 5 1.17 -23.11 17.14
CA ARG A 5 0.50 -24.36 17.52
C ARG A 5 -0.76 -24.50 16.70
N ASP A 6 -0.95 -25.66 16.09
CA ASP A 6 -2.17 -25.96 15.36
C ASP A 6 -3.38 -25.98 16.28
N ALA A 7 -4.54 -25.67 15.72
CA ALA A 7 -5.80 -25.78 16.42
C ALA A 7 -6.13 -27.26 16.67
N VAL A 8 -6.70 -27.56 17.83
CA VAL A 8 -7.07 -28.92 18.23
C VAL A 8 -8.55 -28.96 18.57
N TYR A 9 -9.26 -29.96 18.04
CA TYR A 9 -10.67 -30.20 18.37
C TYR A 9 -10.80 -31.29 19.44
N ASN A 10 -11.62 -31.04 20.45
CA ASN A 10 -12.00 -31.99 21.49
C ASN A 10 -13.45 -32.41 21.25
N GLU A 11 -13.64 -33.64 20.79
CA GLU A 11 -14.96 -34.21 20.47
C GLU A 11 -15.82 -34.42 21.72
N GLU A 12 -15.21 -34.79 22.87
CA GLU A 12 -15.94 -35.07 24.11
C GLU A 12 -16.60 -33.81 24.69
N GLU A 13 -15.89 -32.70 24.63
CA GLU A 13 -16.38 -31.41 25.13
C GLU A 13 -17.03 -30.56 24.02
N GLY A 14 -16.91 -30.96 22.76
CA GLY A 14 -17.33 -30.19 21.60
C GLY A 14 -16.56 -28.87 21.45
N THR A 15 -15.28 -28.81 21.83
CA THR A 15 -14.50 -27.57 21.89
C THR A 15 -13.35 -27.51 20.87
N LEU A 16 -13.17 -26.36 20.25
CA LEU A 16 -12.00 -26.01 19.45
C LEU A 16 -11.03 -25.17 20.28
N LYS A 17 -9.81 -25.67 20.45
CA LYS A 17 -8.72 -24.98 21.13
C LYS A 17 -7.75 -24.39 20.11
N MET A 18 -7.69 -23.07 20.04
CA MET A 18 -6.73 -22.32 19.23
C MET A 18 -5.73 -21.58 20.12
N TYR A 19 -4.60 -21.15 19.57
CA TYR A 19 -3.58 -20.42 20.32
C TYR A 19 -3.35 -19.03 19.73
N LEU A 20 -3.55 -17.99 20.54
CA LEU A 20 -3.21 -16.61 20.19
C LEU A 20 -2.04 -16.16 21.05
N ARG A 21 -0.88 -15.95 20.42
CA ARG A 21 0.38 -15.57 21.11
C ARG A 21 0.71 -16.53 22.27
N GLY A 22 0.64 -17.83 22.00
CA GLY A 22 0.89 -18.90 22.98
C GLY A 22 -0.23 -19.13 24.01
N ARG A 23 -1.21 -18.23 24.13
CA ARG A 23 -2.35 -18.39 25.05
C ARG A 23 -3.47 -19.18 24.40
N PRO A 24 -4.02 -20.21 25.08
CA PRO A 24 -5.14 -20.97 24.55
C PRO A 24 -6.43 -20.14 24.59
N VAL A 25 -7.20 -20.22 23.52
CA VAL A 25 -8.57 -19.72 23.39
C VAL A 25 -9.45 -20.91 23.06
N ILE A 26 -10.51 -21.10 23.84
CA ILE A 26 -11.46 -22.22 23.71
C ILE A 26 -12.74 -21.68 23.09
N LEU A 27 -13.18 -22.30 22.01
CA LEU A 27 -14.40 -21.98 21.28
C LEU A 27 -15.31 -23.21 21.29
N TYR A 28 -16.58 -23.05 21.66
CA TYR A 28 -17.54 -24.17 21.66
C TYR A 28 -18.17 -24.31 20.28
N ALA A 29 -18.13 -25.51 19.71
CA ALA A 29 -18.83 -25.81 18.47
C ALA A 29 -20.35 -25.86 18.70
N PRO A 30 -21.17 -25.42 17.74
CA PRO A 30 -22.61 -25.66 17.79
C PRO A 30 -22.93 -27.16 17.91
N SER A 31 -23.90 -27.53 18.75
CA SER A 31 -24.22 -28.93 19.05
C SER A 31 -24.50 -29.78 17.80
N ASP A 32 -25.15 -29.20 16.77
CA ASP A 32 -25.49 -29.87 15.52
C ASP A 32 -24.26 -30.18 14.64
N LEU A 33 -23.14 -29.52 14.90
CA LEU A 33 -21.88 -29.68 14.15
C LEU A 33 -20.82 -30.45 14.91
N ALA A 34 -20.96 -30.59 16.24
CA ALA A 34 -19.90 -31.11 17.10
C ALA A 34 -19.48 -32.54 16.74
N SER A 35 -20.43 -33.42 16.41
CA SER A 35 -20.15 -34.82 16.09
C SER A 35 -19.44 -35.06 14.76
N ASN A 36 -19.46 -34.08 13.85
CA ASN A 36 -18.90 -34.20 12.50
C ASN A 36 -17.90 -33.07 12.19
N TYR A 37 -17.39 -32.39 13.22
CA TYR A 37 -16.48 -31.28 13.03
C TYR A 37 -15.09 -31.80 12.69
N ASP A 38 -14.62 -31.45 11.49
CA ASP A 38 -13.26 -31.74 11.04
C ASP A 38 -12.42 -30.46 11.03
N VAL A 39 -11.46 -30.38 11.95
CA VAL A 39 -10.55 -29.23 12.10
C VAL A 39 -9.63 -29.03 10.89
N THR A 40 -9.42 -30.08 10.09
CA THR A 40 -8.57 -30.04 8.89
C THR A 40 -9.33 -29.60 7.64
N LYS A 41 -10.67 -29.57 7.71
CA LYS A 41 -11.52 -29.21 6.58
C LYS A 41 -11.34 -27.73 6.22
N VAL A 42 -10.81 -27.51 5.01
CA VAL A 42 -10.62 -26.16 4.46
C VAL A 42 -11.92 -25.63 3.86
N ALA A 43 -12.38 -24.47 4.32
CA ALA A 43 -13.52 -23.78 3.72
C ALA A 43 -13.15 -23.21 2.34
N ALA A 44 -14.09 -23.27 1.40
CA ALA A 44 -13.92 -22.59 0.12
C ALA A 44 -13.84 -21.06 0.33
N PRO A 45 -13.08 -20.33 -0.51
CA PRO A 45 -13.06 -18.88 -0.44
C PRO A 45 -14.45 -18.28 -0.73
N PRO A 46 -14.77 -17.10 -0.17
CA PRO A 46 -16.01 -16.40 -0.50
C PRO A 46 -16.16 -16.15 -2.00
N GLN A 47 -17.40 -16.20 -2.49
CA GLN A 47 -17.70 -15.94 -3.91
C GLN A 47 -17.56 -14.45 -4.30
N GLN A 48 -17.61 -13.56 -3.31
CA GLN A 48 -17.51 -12.11 -3.49
C GLN A 48 -16.10 -11.60 -3.23
N ARG A 49 -15.76 -10.46 -3.84
CA ARG A 49 -14.48 -9.76 -3.66
C ARG A 49 -14.73 -8.34 -3.16
N LEU A 50 -13.82 -7.86 -2.33
CA LEU A 50 -13.81 -6.46 -1.92
C LEU A 50 -13.20 -5.60 -3.04
N LYS A 51 -13.79 -4.43 -3.24
CA LYS A 51 -13.26 -3.39 -4.13
C LYS A 51 -13.26 -2.09 -3.33
N LEU A 52 -12.12 -1.40 -3.33
CA LEU A 52 -12.03 -0.07 -2.73
C LEU A 52 -12.93 0.90 -3.52
N GLU A 53 -13.87 1.53 -2.82
CA GLU A 53 -14.80 2.50 -3.39
C GLU A 53 -14.42 3.92 -2.99
N TRP A 54 -14.08 4.12 -1.72
CA TRP A 54 -13.80 5.45 -1.19
C TRP A 54 -12.71 5.43 -0.12
N VAL A 55 -11.91 6.49 -0.11
CA VAL A 55 -10.93 6.79 0.92
C VAL A 55 -11.30 8.12 1.56
N TYR A 56 -11.45 8.11 2.88
CA TYR A 56 -11.72 9.32 3.67
C TYR A 56 -10.43 9.87 4.27
N GLY A 57 -10.28 11.19 4.16
CA GLY A 57 -9.14 11.92 4.71
C GLY A 57 -8.10 12.32 3.68
N TYR A 58 -7.28 13.28 4.07
CA TYR A 58 -6.17 13.82 3.30
C TYR A 58 -4.97 13.98 4.24
N ARG A 59 -3.79 13.50 3.83
CA ARG A 59 -2.58 13.60 4.63
C ARG A 59 -1.96 15.00 4.53
N GLY A 60 -2.59 15.99 5.16
CA GLY A 60 -2.13 17.38 5.20
C GLY A 60 -1.33 17.78 6.45
N ARG A 61 -1.29 16.93 7.48
CA ARG A 61 -0.69 17.26 8.79
C ARG A 61 0.84 17.22 8.77
N ASP A 62 1.40 16.20 8.13
CA ASP A 62 2.82 15.83 8.20
C ASP A 62 3.46 15.61 6.81
N CYS A 63 2.75 15.97 5.75
CA CYS A 63 3.23 15.97 4.37
C CYS A 63 2.98 17.33 3.71
N ARG A 64 3.66 17.57 2.59
CA ARG A 64 3.59 18.81 1.80
C ARG A 64 3.64 18.48 0.32
N SER A 65 3.30 19.44 -0.54
CA SER A 65 3.41 19.31 -2.00
C SER A 65 2.75 18.03 -2.55
N ASN A 66 1.55 17.73 -2.07
CA ASN A 66 0.86 16.46 -2.32
C ASN A 66 -0.62 16.64 -2.70
N LEU A 67 -0.98 17.79 -3.29
CA LEU A 67 -2.30 18.05 -3.85
C LEU A 67 -2.14 18.70 -5.22
N TYR A 68 -2.67 18.07 -6.25
CA TYR A 68 -2.59 18.53 -7.64
C TYR A 68 -3.94 18.39 -8.33
N LEU A 69 -4.20 19.22 -9.34
CA LEU A 69 -5.33 19.05 -10.25
C LEU A 69 -4.81 18.54 -11.59
N LEU A 70 -5.31 17.40 -12.05
CA LEU A 70 -4.94 16.81 -13.33
C LEU A 70 -5.76 17.45 -14.47
N PRO A 71 -5.27 17.38 -15.74
CA PRO A 71 -6.04 17.85 -16.89
C PRO A 71 -7.38 17.15 -17.09
N THR A 72 -7.56 15.96 -16.48
CA THR A 72 -8.82 15.22 -16.45
C THR A 72 -9.88 15.84 -15.53
N GLY A 73 -9.53 16.86 -14.73
CA GLY A 73 -10.39 17.43 -13.70
C GLY A 73 -10.30 16.73 -12.34
N GLU A 74 -9.52 15.64 -12.25
CA GLU A 74 -9.35 14.88 -11.02
C GLU A 74 -8.36 15.55 -10.06
N MET A 75 -8.74 15.68 -8.79
CA MET A 75 -7.84 16.05 -7.71
C MET A 75 -7.01 14.84 -7.30
N LEU A 76 -5.69 15.00 -7.33
CA LEU A 76 -4.72 13.97 -7.02
C LEU A 76 -4.04 14.28 -5.68
N TYR A 77 -4.18 13.37 -4.72
CA TYR A 77 -3.54 13.44 -3.41
C TYR A 77 -3.32 12.03 -2.84
N PHE A 78 -2.75 11.90 -1.64
CA PHE A 78 -2.57 10.60 -1.00
C PHE A 78 -2.90 10.61 0.48
N VAL A 79 -3.19 9.43 1.01
CA VAL A 79 -3.33 9.12 2.43
C VAL A 79 -3.06 7.62 2.63
N ALA A 80 -2.36 7.28 3.72
CA ALA A 80 -1.78 5.94 3.92
C ALA A 80 -0.95 5.51 2.69
N ALA A 81 -1.05 4.24 2.29
CA ALA A 81 -0.40 3.68 1.10
C ALA A 81 -1.17 3.97 -0.22
N VAL A 82 -2.20 4.81 -0.21
CA VAL A 82 -3.12 5.00 -1.34
C VAL A 82 -2.96 6.39 -1.94
N VAL A 83 -2.86 6.43 -3.27
CA VAL A 83 -2.99 7.67 -4.03
C VAL A 83 -4.39 7.75 -4.61
N VAL A 84 -5.09 8.84 -4.31
CA VAL A 84 -6.49 9.09 -4.65
C VAL A 84 -6.56 10.04 -5.84
N LEU A 85 -7.33 9.66 -6.86
CA LEU A 85 -7.77 10.50 -7.97
C LEU A 85 -9.26 10.74 -7.77
N TYR A 86 -9.61 11.92 -7.26
CA TYR A 86 -10.99 12.28 -6.92
C TYR A 86 -11.58 13.22 -7.96
N ASN A 87 -12.63 12.78 -8.65
CA ASN A 87 -13.44 13.65 -9.50
C ASN A 87 -14.58 14.25 -8.66
N VAL A 88 -14.53 15.56 -8.44
CA VAL A 88 -15.52 16.29 -7.63
C VAL A 88 -16.85 16.42 -8.36
N GLU A 89 -16.85 16.55 -9.68
CA GLU A 89 -18.08 16.71 -10.46
C GLU A 89 -18.87 15.40 -10.50
N GLU A 90 -18.17 14.28 -10.74
CA GLU A 90 -18.78 12.94 -10.82
C GLU A 90 -18.95 12.26 -9.45
N GLN A 91 -18.39 12.84 -8.39
CA GLN A 91 -18.39 12.27 -7.04
C GLN A 91 -17.90 10.82 -7.00
N ASN A 92 -16.78 10.54 -7.68
CA ASN A 92 -16.18 9.22 -7.73
C ASN A 92 -14.66 9.28 -7.47
N GLN A 93 -14.10 8.16 -7.00
CA GLN A 93 -12.67 8.03 -6.80
C GLN A 93 -12.10 6.87 -7.62
N ARG A 94 -10.90 7.09 -8.15
CA ARG A 94 -9.99 6.02 -8.58
C ARG A 94 -8.78 6.00 -7.65
N HIS A 95 -8.14 4.85 -7.53
CA HIS A 95 -7.08 4.65 -6.55
C HIS A 95 -5.89 3.96 -7.19
N TYR A 96 -4.71 4.56 -7.06
CA TYR A 96 -3.46 3.87 -7.33
C TYR A 96 -2.97 3.21 -6.04
N LEU A 97 -2.88 1.87 -6.08
CA LEU A 97 -2.63 0.98 -4.93
C LEU A 97 -1.28 0.25 -5.03
N GLY A 98 -0.31 0.84 -5.72
CA GLY A 98 0.98 0.19 -5.96
C GLY A 98 1.88 0.14 -4.73
N HIS A 99 1.72 1.06 -3.78
CA HIS A 99 2.57 1.15 -2.60
C HIS A 99 2.15 0.16 -1.52
N THR A 100 3.13 -0.35 -0.78
CA THR A 100 2.95 -1.34 0.29
C THR A 100 3.01 -0.71 1.68
N ASP A 101 3.50 0.53 1.76
CA ASP A 101 3.50 1.35 2.97
C ASP A 101 3.13 2.80 2.63
N ASP A 102 3.14 3.67 3.64
CA ASP A 102 2.79 5.07 3.57
C ASP A 102 3.44 5.81 2.39
N VAL A 103 2.62 6.43 1.54
CA VAL A 103 3.07 7.39 0.53
C VAL A 103 3.49 8.67 1.25
N LYS A 104 4.67 9.18 0.92
CA LYS A 104 5.27 10.35 1.60
C LYS A 104 5.46 11.56 0.68
N CYS A 105 5.71 11.34 -0.61
CA CYS A 105 5.88 12.42 -1.58
C CYS A 105 5.32 12.06 -2.96
N MET A 106 5.06 13.09 -3.78
CA MET A 106 4.53 12.94 -5.14
C MET A 106 5.02 14.07 -6.05
N SER A 107 5.14 13.80 -7.35
CA SER A 107 5.38 14.82 -8.38
C SER A 107 4.73 14.44 -9.70
N ILE A 108 4.30 15.45 -10.46
CA ILE A 108 3.64 15.30 -11.75
C ILE A 108 4.65 15.56 -12.85
N HIS A 109 4.76 14.62 -13.77
CA HIS A 109 5.62 14.75 -14.94
C HIS A 109 5.16 15.93 -15.83
N PRO A 110 6.05 16.62 -16.57
CA PRO A 110 5.70 17.75 -17.43
C PRO A 110 4.56 17.46 -18.42
N ASN A 111 4.47 16.23 -18.95
CA ASN A 111 3.37 15.79 -19.83
C ASN A 111 2.00 15.67 -19.14
N LYS A 112 1.91 15.86 -17.82
CA LYS A 112 0.68 15.83 -17.00
C LYS A 112 -0.05 14.48 -16.91
N MET A 113 0.50 13.43 -17.52
CA MET A 113 -0.09 12.09 -17.57
C MET A 113 0.62 11.11 -16.64
N LEU A 114 1.88 11.37 -16.31
CA LEU A 114 2.68 10.51 -15.46
C LEU A 114 2.85 11.13 -14.08
N VAL A 115 2.91 10.26 -13.08
CA VAL A 115 3.05 10.63 -11.69
C VAL A 115 4.17 9.78 -11.10
N ALA A 116 5.05 10.41 -10.33
CA ALA A 116 6.01 9.72 -9.47
C ALA A 116 5.53 9.83 -8.02
N THR A 117 5.56 8.73 -7.27
CA THR A 117 5.23 8.69 -5.83
C THR A 117 6.26 7.87 -5.07
N GLY A 118 6.65 8.34 -3.89
CA GLY A 118 7.65 7.70 -3.04
C GLY A 118 7.05 7.21 -1.73
N GLN A 119 7.50 6.04 -1.25
CA GLN A 119 7.04 5.45 0.01
C GLN A 119 8.09 5.47 1.12
N VAL A 120 7.61 5.30 2.35
CA VAL A 120 8.44 5.04 3.53
C VAL A 120 8.98 3.60 3.56
N ALA A 121 10.01 3.35 4.36
CA ALA A 121 10.40 2.01 4.73
C ALA A 121 9.36 1.41 5.69
N GLY A 122 8.83 0.25 5.33
CA GLY A 122 7.93 -0.54 6.16
C GLY A 122 8.63 -1.58 7.02
N HIS A 123 7.84 -2.28 7.83
CA HIS A 123 8.36 -3.33 8.72
C HIS A 123 8.72 -4.64 8.00
N ASP A 124 8.22 -4.86 6.78
CA ASP A 124 8.55 -6.05 6.01
C ASP A 124 9.94 -5.90 5.35
N SER A 125 10.87 -6.78 5.69
CA SER A 125 12.25 -6.76 5.17
C SER A 125 12.37 -6.95 3.64
N ARG A 126 11.35 -7.50 2.99
CA ARG A 126 11.30 -7.77 1.54
C ARG A 126 10.47 -6.72 0.80
N GLU A 127 9.29 -6.41 1.31
CA GLU A 127 8.31 -5.53 0.63
C GLU A 127 8.26 -4.11 1.18
N GLY A 128 8.85 -3.88 2.36
CA GLY A 128 8.89 -2.58 3.03
C GLY A 128 10.12 -1.74 2.67
N ARG A 129 10.82 -2.02 1.57
CA ARG A 129 11.95 -1.14 1.19
C ARG A 129 11.42 0.19 0.64
N PRO A 130 12.01 1.33 1.02
CA PRO A 130 11.63 2.61 0.45
C PRO A 130 11.97 2.60 -1.04
N HIS A 131 11.04 3.09 -1.85
CA HIS A 131 11.20 3.12 -3.31
C HIS A 131 10.29 4.17 -3.92
N VAL A 132 10.57 4.50 -5.18
CA VAL A 132 9.73 5.38 -5.99
C VAL A 132 9.02 4.54 -7.05
N ARG A 133 7.77 4.90 -7.33
CA ARG A 133 6.98 4.35 -8.45
C ARG A 133 6.64 5.45 -9.42
N VAL A 134 6.91 5.23 -10.69
CA VAL A 134 6.42 6.06 -11.79
C VAL A 134 5.26 5.33 -12.47
N TRP A 135 4.12 5.98 -12.62
CA TRP A 135 2.89 5.36 -13.09
C TRP A 135 2.05 6.32 -13.93
N ASN A 136 1.12 5.75 -14.71
CA ASN A 136 0.24 6.49 -15.61
C ASN A 136 -1.10 6.81 -14.92
N SER A 137 -1.51 8.08 -14.89
CA SER A 137 -2.73 8.52 -14.18
C SER A 137 -4.04 8.05 -14.83
N VAL A 138 -4.03 7.65 -16.09
CA VAL A 138 -5.21 7.14 -16.80
C VAL A 138 -5.35 5.65 -16.58
N SER A 139 -4.34 4.86 -16.95
CA SER A 139 -4.40 3.40 -16.84
C SER A 139 -4.14 2.87 -15.44
N LEU A 140 -3.59 3.70 -14.54
CA LEU A 140 -3.10 3.33 -13.21
C LEU A 140 -1.99 2.26 -13.24
N ALA A 141 -1.39 2.02 -14.40
CA ALA A 141 -0.31 1.07 -14.56
C ALA A 141 1.00 1.66 -14.02
N THR A 142 1.74 0.85 -13.25
CA THR A 142 3.11 1.16 -12.87
C THR A 142 4.01 0.97 -14.09
N LEU A 143 4.78 1.99 -14.43
CA LEU A 143 5.72 1.98 -15.55
C LEU A 143 7.14 1.65 -15.08
N ALA A 144 7.55 2.19 -13.93
CA ALA A 144 8.86 1.96 -13.35
C ALA A 144 8.80 1.89 -11.82
N VAL A 145 9.72 1.11 -11.25
CA VAL A 145 10.00 1.04 -9.80
C VAL A 145 11.48 1.32 -9.63
N ILE A 146 11.82 2.36 -8.86
CA ILE A 146 13.16 2.94 -8.79
C ILE A 146 13.72 2.80 -7.38
N GLY A 147 15.01 2.46 -7.30
CA GLY A 147 15.84 2.51 -6.10
C GLY A 147 15.53 1.46 -5.03
N LEU A 148 15.05 0.27 -5.46
CA LEU A 148 14.83 -0.85 -4.55
C LEU A 148 16.16 -1.33 -3.93
N GLY A 149 16.39 -0.94 -2.67
CA GLY A 149 17.62 -1.24 -1.94
C GLY A 149 18.69 -0.16 -2.03
N ASP A 150 18.44 0.92 -2.78
CA ASP A 150 19.35 2.07 -2.88
C ASP A 150 18.98 3.18 -1.89
N PHE A 151 17.70 3.31 -1.56
CA PHE A 151 17.21 4.32 -0.61
C PHE A 151 17.17 3.81 0.83
N GLN A 152 17.24 4.74 1.79
CA GLN A 152 17.09 4.46 3.22
C GLN A 152 16.05 5.37 3.88
N GLY A 153 15.41 4.88 4.95
CA GLY A 153 14.41 5.65 5.71
C GLY A 153 13.10 5.83 4.95
N SER A 154 12.93 6.93 4.22
CA SER A 154 11.77 7.18 3.36
C SER A 154 12.16 8.01 2.16
N ILE A 155 11.27 8.11 1.17
CA ILE A 155 11.41 9.12 0.13
C ILE A 155 10.69 10.40 0.57
N CYS A 156 11.43 11.43 0.97
CA CYS A 156 10.83 12.66 1.49
C CYS A 156 10.46 13.67 0.41
N CYS A 157 11.17 13.66 -0.73
CA CYS A 157 10.94 14.58 -1.84
C CYS A 157 11.33 13.94 -3.17
N LEU A 158 10.59 14.28 -4.23
CA LEU A 158 10.97 13.93 -5.60
C LEU A 158 10.45 15.00 -6.57
N SER A 159 11.13 15.16 -7.70
CA SER A 159 10.68 16.05 -8.78
C SER A 159 11.21 15.61 -10.13
N PHE A 160 10.33 15.56 -11.12
CA PHE A 160 10.75 15.49 -12.50
C PHE A 160 11.50 16.77 -12.90
N SER A 161 12.49 16.61 -13.76
CA SER A 161 13.12 17.73 -14.47
C SER A 161 12.09 18.40 -15.39
N LYS A 162 12.21 19.71 -15.56
CA LYS A 162 11.33 20.48 -16.45
C LYS A 162 12.04 20.96 -17.71
N ALA A 163 13.37 21.01 -17.69
CA ALA A 163 14.18 21.55 -18.77
C ALA A 163 14.34 20.56 -19.94
N ASP A 164 14.26 19.26 -19.65
CA ASP A 164 14.45 18.14 -20.60
C ASP A 164 13.15 17.40 -20.89
N GLY A 165 12.00 18.01 -20.58
CA GLY A 165 10.69 17.37 -20.76
C GLY A 165 10.35 16.32 -19.70
N GLY A 166 11.18 16.16 -18.67
CA GLY A 166 10.94 15.21 -17.58
C GLY A 166 11.67 13.90 -17.73
N SER A 167 12.74 13.82 -18.54
CA SER A 167 13.54 12.59 -18.69
C SER A 167 14.26 12.21 -17.41
N LEU A 168 14.58 13.18 -16.54
CA LEU A 168 15.25 12.94 -15.27
C LEU A 168 14.30 13.07 -14.08
N LEU A 169 14.52 12.25 -13.06
CA LEU A 169 13.83 12.30 -11.78
C LEU A 169 14.84 12.52 -10.65
N CYS A 170 14.73 13.65 -9.95
CA CYS A 170 15.48 13.91 -8.72
C CYS A 170 14.71 13.32 -7.53
N VAL A 171 15.42 12.63 -6.64
CA VAL A 171 14.87 11.96 -5.45
C VAL A 171 15.73 12.28 -4.24
N VAL A 172 15.09 12.59 -3.12
CA VAL A 172 15.74 12.79 -1.82
C VAL A 172 15.21 11.75 -0.84
N ASP A 173 16.11 10.98 -0.25
CA ASP A 173 15.76 10.02 0.81
C ASP A 173 15.98 10.59 2.22
N GLU A 174 15.58 9.83 3.23
CA GLU A 174 15.81 10.14 4.65
C GLU A 174 16.89 9.21 5.23
N ALA A 175 17.96 8.93 4.47
CA ALA A 175 19.21 8.47 5.06
C ALA A 175 19.74 9.52 6.05
N ASN A 176 20.68 9.14 6.91
CA ASN A 176 21.24 10.05 7.93
C ASN A 176 21.72 11.39 7.35
N ASP A 177 22.31 11.37 6.15
CA ASP A 177 22.83 12.54 5.45
C ASP A 177 21.87 13.14 4.42
N HIS A 178 20.65 12.60 4.29
CA HIS A 178 19.62 12.98 3.30
C HIS A 178 20.16 12.98 1.86
N ASN A 179 20.28 11.80 1.27
CA ASN A 179 20.93 11.65 -0.02
C ASN A 179 20.06 12.21 -1.15
N ILE A 180 20.67 13.00 -2.03
CA ILE A 180 20.06 13.45 -3.28
C ILE A 180 20.60 12.59 -4.41
N SER A 181 19.71 12.00 -5.20
CA SER A 181 20.03 11.18 -6.37
C SER A 181 19.22 11.63 -7.58
N VAL A 182 19.77 11.40 -8.77
CA VAL A 182 19.13 11.71 -10.05
C VAL A 182 19.09 10.44 -10.87
N TRP A 183 17.92 10.13 -11.42
CA TRP A 183 17.65 8.92 -12.14
C TRP A 183 17.17 9.24 -13.55
N ASP A 184 17.72 8.53 -14.53
CA ASP A 184 16.99 8.27 -15.76
C ASP A 184 15.97 7.18 -15.43
N TRP A 185 14.68 7.55 -15.45
CA TRP A 185 13.61 6.70 -14.93
C TRP A 185 12.92 5.86 -16.01
N GLN A 186 13.22 6.13 -17.29
CA GLN A 186 12.64 5.45 -18.45
C GLN A 186 13.40 4.18 -18.83
#